data_AF-A0A9P1CAY5-F1
#
_entry.id   AF-A0A9P1CAY5-F1
#
_cell.length_a   1.000
_cell.length_b   1.000
_cell.length_c   1.000
_cell.angle_alpha   90.00
_cell.angle_beta   90.00
_cell.angle_gamma   90.00
#
_symmetry.space_group_name_H-M   'P 1'
#
loop_
_entity.id
_entity.type
_entity.pdbx_description
1 polymer ?
#
loop_
_entity_poly.entity_id
_entity_poly.type
_entity_poly.pdbx_seq_one_letter_code
_entity_poly.pdbx_strand_id
1 'polypeptide(L)'
;MAPKSRSKSLARAETQKKALKKSATTAAVTTEKKQVDLSFLEEVDSSIDENRIPKVFQLLGFGLAQGDRQCLLAACSAVERICQDKEGFITLVKAKGVETMLSFLRHLPQAHVSPATSEAVNAAAAAIFQRASTWLDEVDEVDFDQLQHVLHLAFWLGSEDEDVALSALGAIERFTLYRSENGATLLQSDVLQVLHRIIGHNRAPELVSEAFTLLYRLCDAPAPAVVPLVTDESDLVRTVVESMTQAPLNMRLQLAGIRLLALWSQFDLGEDPAISDQKDLKQFIREANGYEVSREVIANLKRAGLSHAAAWMSTISSRLPQNVRGKESKEYPRSASKASGGSSRAKSK
;
A
#
# COMPACT_ATOMS: atom_id res chain seq x y z
N MET A 1 -63.27 2.65 62.98
CA MET A 1 -62.63 1.76 61.99
C MET A 1 -63.14 2.15 60.61
N ALA A 2 -62.29 2.71 59.75
CA ALA A 2 -62.66 3.18 58.41
C ALA A 2 -61.64 2.65 57.37
N PRO A 3 -62.05 2.16 56.19
CA PRO A 3 -61.14 1.52 55.25
C PRO A 3 -60.54 2.55 54.26
N LYS A 4 -59.22 2.73 54.33
CA LYS A 4 -58.39 3.39 53.29
C LYS A 4 -57.72 2.32 52.43
N SER A 5 -58.32 1.86 51.31
CA SER A 5 -57.58 0.94 50.40
C SER A 5 -57.94 0.96 48.90
N ARG A 6 -58.85 1.84 48.42
CA ARG A 6 -59.28 1.77 47.00
C ARG A 6 -58.62 2.75 46.02
N SER A 7 -57.81 3.70 46.48
CA SER A 7 -57.31 4.79 45.59
C SER A 7 -55.93 4.54 44.97
N LYS A 8 -55.15 3.55 45.43
CA LYS A 8 -53.80 3.26 44.90
C LYS A 8 -53.77 2.29 43.69
N SER A 9 -54.85 1.56 43.39
CA SER A 9 -54.87 0.59 42.28
C SER A 9 -55.16 1.21 40.92
N LEU A 10 -55.93 2.30 40.85
CA LEU A 10 -56.28 2.97 39.60
C LEU A 10 -55.11 3.77 39.00
N ALA A 11 -54.29 4.43 39.83
CA ALA A 11 -53.11 5.18 39.36
C ALA A 11 -52.02 4.27 38.75
N ARG A 12 -51.91 3.02 39.20
CA ARG A 12 -50.93 2.05 38.69
C ARG A 12 -51.31 1.50 37.30
N ALA A 13 -52.61 1.36 37.03
CA ALA A 13 -53.14 0.89 35.75
C ALA A 13 -53.05 1.95 34.62
N GLU A 14 -53.23 3.23 34.94
CA GLU A 14 -53.08 4.32 33.96
C GLU A 14 -51.62 4.58 33.58
N THR A 15 -50.69 4.40 34.52
CA THR A 15 -49.25 4.55 34.27
C THR A 15 -48.71 3.40 33.39
N GLN A 16 -49.19 2.16 33.59
CA GLN A 16 -48.88 1.02 32.71
C GLN A 16 -49.48 1.19 31.30
N LYS A 17 -50.71 1.69 31.16
CA LYS A 17 -51.32 1.97 29.85
C LYS A 17 -50.60 3.07 29.06
N LYS A 18 -50.09 4.13 29.73
CA LYS A 18 -49.28 5.17 29.08
C LYS A 18 -47.89 4.68 28.67
N ALA A 19 -47.26 3.82 29.47
CA ALA A 19 -45.97 3.20 29.13
C ALA A 19 -46.09 2.22 27.94
N LEU A 20 -47.16 1.42 27.90
CA LEU A 20 -47.45 0.51 26.78
C LEU A 20 -47.78 1.26 25.47
N LYS A 21 -48.52 2.37 25.54
CA LYS A 21 -48.79 3.21 24.35
C LYS A 21 -47.52 3.87 23.81
N LYS A 22 -46.65 4.44 24.66
CA LYS A 22 -45.36 5.00 24.21
C LYS A 22 -44.45 3.95 23.59
N SER A 23 -44.37 2.75 24.19
CA SER A 23 -43.61 1.62 23.65
C SER A 23 -44.10 1.19 22.25
N ALA A 24 -45.42 1.08 22.06
CA ALA A 24 -46.02 0.70 20.79
C ALA A 24 -45.82 1.74 19.68
N THR A 25 -45.89 3.05 20.00
CA THR A 25 -45.64 4.11 19.01
C THR A 25 -44.18 4.15 18.58
N THR A 26 -43.24 3.97 19.52
CA THR A 26 -41.81 3.92 19.18
C THR A 26 -41.49 2.69 18.32
N ALA A 27 -42.07 1.53 18.62
CA ALA A 27 -41.88 0.31 17.85
C ALA A 27 -42.46 0.38 16.42
N ALA A 28 -43.61 1.05 16.24
CA ALA A 28 -44.20 1.26 14.91
C ALA A 28 -43.31 2.18 14.05
N VAL A 29 -42.79 3.27 14.62
CA VAL A 29 -41.91 4.22 13.91
C VAL A 29 -40.58 3.58 13.52
N THR A 30 -39.99 2.72 14.36
CA THR A 30 -38.78 1.97 13.96
C THR A 30 -39.04 0.96 12.85
N THR A 31 -40.23 0.35 12.82
CA THR A 31 -40.58 -0.63 11.78
C THR A 31 -40.81 0.05 10.42
N GLU A 32 -41.54 1.17 10.39
CA GLU A 32 -41.73 1.96 9.18
C GLU A 32 -40.41 2.50 8.62
N LYS A 33 -39.55 3.06 9.48
CA LYS A 33 -38.23 3.55 9.05
C LYS A 33 -37.38 2.43 8.46
N LYS A 34 -37.35 1.26 9.11
CA LYS A 34 -36.62 0.08 8.61
C LYS A 34 -37.12 -0.33 7.22
N GLN A 35 -38.43 -0.33 7.00
CA GLN A 35 -38.99 -0.66 5.68
C GLN A 35 -38.57 0.35 4.61
N VAL A 36 -38.58 1.65 4.92
CA VAL A 36 -38.12 2.71 4.01
C VAL A 36 -36.63 2.54 3.68
N ASP A 37 -35.81 2.21 4.67
CA ASP A 37 -34.38 1.99 4.47
C ASP A 37 -34.10 0.74 3.62
N LEU A 38 -34.85 -0.35 3.81
CA LEU A 38 -34.76 -1.54 2.97
C LEU A 38 -35.22 -1.27 1.53
N SER A 39 -36.36 -0.60 1.35
CA SER A 39 -36.84 -0.23 0.01
C SER A 39 -35.86 0.70 -0.71
N PHE A 40 -35.25 1.64 0.02
CA PHE A 40 -34.15 2.44 -0.53
C PHE A 40 -33.00 1.57 -1.03
N LEU A 41 -32.52 0.63 -0.22
CA LEU A 41 -31.42 -0.25 -0.60
C LEU A 41 -31.80 -1.14 -1.79
N GLU A 42 -33.03 -1.66 -1.84
CA GLU A 42 -33.56 -2.45 -2.96
C GLU A 42 -33.65 -1.66 -4.27
N GLU A 43 -33.84 -0.34 -4.22
CA GLU A 43 -33.86 0.54 -5.40
C GLU A 43 -32.47 0.99 -5.88
N VAL A 44 -31.41 0.75 -5.11
CA VAL A 44 -30.05 1.14 -5.51
C VAL A 44 -29.54 0.29 -6.67
N ASP A 45 -29.12 0.94 -7.74
CA ASP A 45 -28.46 0.35 -8.91
C ASP A 45 -27.24 1.18 -9.34
N SER A 46 -26.71 0.91 -10.53
CA SER A 46 -25.56 1.64 -11.10
C SER A 46 -25.83 3.11 -11.42
N SER A 47 -27.09 3.55 -11.50
CA SER A 47 -27.47 4.93 -11.79
C SER A 47 -27.61 5.80 -10.53
N ILE A 48 -27.19 5.28 -9.37
CA ILE A 48 -27.27 6.00 -8.10
C ILE A 48 -26.52 7.34 -8.13
N ASP A 49 -27.15 8.37 -7.58
CA ASP A 49 -26.51 9.67 -7.38
C ASP A 49 -25.40 9.61 -6.32
N GLU A 50 -24.30 10.32 -6.56
CA GLU A 50 -23.13 10.37 -5.68
C GLU A 50 -23.50 10.70 -4.22
N ASN A 51 -24.47 11.61 -4.00
CA ASN A 51 -24.88 12.02 -2.66
C ASN A 51 -25.68 10.94 -1.90
N ARG A 52 -26.14 9.89 -2.59
CA ARG A 52 -26.87 8.77 -1.98
C ARG A 52 -25.95 7.63 -1.56
N ILE A 53 -24.72 7.55 -2.08
CA ILE A 53 -23.73 6.53 -1.70
C ILE A 53 -23.43 6.55 -0.19
N PRO A 54 -23.20 7.70 0.48
CA PRO A 54 -22.98 7.73 1.92
C PRO A 54 -24.12 7.11 2.73
N LYS A 55 -25.37 7.22 2.25
CA LYS A 55 -26.53 6.59 2.90
C LYS A 55 -26.45 5.07 2.85
N VAL A 56 -25.97 4.47 1.75
CA VAL A 56 -25.77 3.01 1.64
C VAL A 56 -24.80 2.53 2.71
N PHE A 57 -23.64 3.17 2.86
CA PHE A 57 -22.65 2.81 3.87
C PHE A 57 -23.09 3.14 5.31
N GLN A 58 -23.88 4.20 5.50
CA GLN A 58 -24.52 4.49 6.79
C GLN A 58 -25.46 3.35 7.21
N LEU A 59 -26.25 2.82 6.28
CA LEU A 59 -27.15 1.69 6.54
C LEU A 59 -26.39 0.38 6.76
N LEU A 60 -25.27 0.16 6.05
CA LEU A 60 -24.36 -0.94 6.33
C LEU A 60 -23.82 -0.89 7.78
N GLY A 61 -23.30 0.26 8.20
CA GLY A 61 -22.80 0.49 9.55
C GLY A 61 -23.88 0.35 10.63
N PHE A 62 -25.08 0.87 10.35
CA PHE A 62 -26.24 0.73 11.23
C PHE A 62 -26.67 -0.74 11.37
N GLY A 63 -26.72 -1.48 10.27
CA GLY A 63 -27.04 -2.90 10.25
C GLY A 63 -26.08 -3.71 11.12
N LEU A 64 -24.78 -3.42 11.06
CA LEU A 64 -23.79 -4.04 11.92
C LEU A 64 -23.99 -3.67 13.40
N ALA A 65 -24.10 -2.37 13.70
CA ALA A 65 -24.18 -1.88 15.07
C ALA A 65 -25.44 -2.37 15.81
N GLN A 66 -26.55 -2.55 15.10
CA GLN A 66 -27.81 -3.03 15.68
C GLN A 66 -28.00 -4.55 15.56
N GLY A 67 -27.09 -5.26 14.88
CA GLY A 67 -27.30 -6.68 14.54
C GLY A 67 -28.46 -6.91 13.58
N ASP A 68 -28.85 -5.89 12.80
CA ASP A 68 -29.90 -6.01 11.77
C ASP A 68 -29.33 -6.65 10.51
N ARG A 69 -29.34 -7.97 10.50
CA ARG A 69 -28.83 -8.78 9.39
C ARG A 69 -29.48 -8.46 8.06
N GLN A 70 -30.78 -8.15 8.02
CA GLN A 70 -31.47 -7.88 6.75
C GLN A 70 -30.98 -6.57 6.12
N CYS A 71 -30.87 -5.51 6.93
CA CYS A 71 -30.37 -4.22 6.48
C CYS A 71 -28.92 -4.33 5.98
N LEU A 72 -28.08 -5.07 6.71
CA LEU A 72 -26.69 -5.31 6.32
C LEU A 72 -26.59 -6.07 4.99
N LEU A 73 -27.31 -7.18 4.83
CA LEU A 73 -27.32 -7.95 3.58
C LEU A 73 -27.82 -7.14 2.38
N ALA A 74 -28.87 -6.32 2.59
CA ALA A 74 -29.39 -5.43 1.56
C ALA A 74 -28.37 -4.34 1.18
N ALA A 75 -27.62 -3.81 2.14
CA ALA A 75 -26.57 -2.83 1.88
C ALA A 75 -25.37 -3.44 1.12
N CYS A 76 -24.94 -4.65 1.48
CA CYS A 76 -23.94 -5.39 0.70
C CYS A 76 -24.42 -5.63 -0.75
N SER A 77 -25.66 -6.09 -0.91
CA SER A 77 -26.25 -6.32 -2.24
C SER A 77 -26.42 -5.03 -3.07
N ALA A 78 -26.61 -3.89 -2.40
CA ALA A 78 -26.63 -2.58 -3.07
C ALA A 78 -25.23 -2.21 -3.58
N VAL A 79 -24.17 -2.42 -2.78
CA VAL A 79 -22.78 -2.20 -3.21
C VAL A 79 -22.44 -3.09 -4.41
N GLU A 80 -22.78 -4.38 -4.37
CA GLU A 80 -22.57 -5.30 -5.49
C GLU A 80 -23.23 -4.79 -6.78
N ARG A 81 -24.48 -4.32 -6.71
CA ARG A 81 -25.19 -3.76 -7.87
C ARG A 81 -24.58 -2.48 -8.41
N ILE A 82 -24.10 -1.59 -7.53
CA ILE A 82 -23.37 -0.39 -7.97
C ILE A 82 -22.11 -0.78 -8.74
N CYS A 83 -21.40 -1.82 -8.30
CA CYS A 83 -20.18 -2.32 -8.93
C CYS A 83 -20.40 -3.13 -10.22
N GLN A 84 -21.64 -3.46 -10.60
CA GLN A 84 -21.91 -4.19 -11.84
C GLN A 84 -21.60 -3.37 -13.10
N ASP A 85 -21.61 -2.05 -13.00
CA ASP A 85 -21.40 -1.14 -14.12
C ASP A 85 -20.20 -0.19 -13.91
N LYS A 86 -19.67 0.37 -15.00
CA LYS A 86 -18.57 1.36 -14.96
C LYS A 86 -18.98 2.65 -14.25
N GLU A 87 -20.12 3.22 -14.61
CA GLU A 87 -20.55 4.53 -14.14
C GLU A 87 -20.91 4.48 -12.66
N GLY A 88 -21.59 3.41 -12.25
CA GLY A 88 -21.88 3.14 -10.84
C GLY A 88 -20.62 3.01 -10.00
N PHE A 89 -19.63 2.23 -10.47
CA PHE A 89 -18.35 2.10 -9.79
C PHE A 89 -17.61 3.43 -9.65
N ILE A 90 -17.52 4.22 -10.72
CA ILE A 90 -16.86 5.54 -10.65
C ILE A 90 -17.58 6.49 -9.70
N THR A 91 -18.90 6.45 -9.67
CA THR A 91 -19.69 7.23 -8.71
C THR A 91 -19.41 6.80 -7.27
N LEU A 92 -19.25 5.50 -7.03
CA LEU A 92 -18.84 4.95 -5.73
C LEU A 92 -17.43 5.41 -5.34
N VAL A 93 -16.47 5.45 -6.27
CA VAL A 93 -15.10 5.95 -6.04
C VAL A 93 -15.13 7.43 -5.65
N LYS A 94 -15.84 8.28 -6.42
CA LYS A 94 -15.97 9.71 -6.13
C LYS A 94 -16.57 9.99 -4.74
N ALA A 95 -17.55 9.18 -4.35
CA ALA A 95 -18.20 9.25 -3.05
C ALA A 95 -17.39 8.63 -1.88
N LYS A 96 -16.12 8.27 -2.09
CA LYS A 96 -15.24 7.61 -1.10
C LYS A 96 -15.79 6.27 -0.56
N GLY A 97 -16.54 5.57 -1.40
CA GLY A 97 -17.15 4.29 -1.04
C GLY A 97 -16.11 3.19 -0.84
N VAL A 98 -14.99 3.25 -1.58
CA VAL A 98 -13.90 2.28 -1.51
C VAL A 98 -13.25 2.32 -0.12
N GLU A 99 -12.83 3.49 0.35
CA GLU A 99 -12.20 3.67 1.65
C GLU A 99 -13.17 3.33 2.79
N THR A 100 -14.44 3.67 2.61
CA THR A 100 -15.49 3.35 3.60
C THR A 100 -15.66 1.84 3.72
N MET A 101 -15.68 1.10 2.61
CA MET A 101 -15.78 -0.36 2.61
C MET A 101 -14.54 -1.01 3.23
N LEU A 102 -13.33 -0.56 2.86
CA LEU A 102 -12.09 -1.08 3.44
C LEU A 102 -12.01 -0.83 4.95
N SER A 103 -12.38 0.39 5.38
CA SER A 103 -12.48 0.71 6.81
C SER A 103 -13.47 -0.23 7.49
N PHE A 104 -14.62 -0.50 6.87
CA PHE A 104 -15.62 -1.41 7.42
C PHE A 104 -15.08 -2.84 7.56
N LEU A 105 -14.39 -3.37 6.55
CA LEU A 105 -13.76 -4.70 6.59
C LEU A 105 -12.74 -4.83 7.72
N ARG A 106 -11.85 -3.83 7.87
CA ARG A 106 -10.79 -3.82 8.89
C ARG A 106 -11.33 -3.76 10.32
N HIS A 107 -12.51 -3.18 10.51
CA HIS A 107 -13.14 -3.03 11.83
C HIS A 107 -14.28 -4.04 12.07
N LEU A 108 -14.50 -5.00 11.18
CA LEU A 108 -15.54 -6.00 11.34
C LEU A 108 -15.22 -6.93 12.53
N PRO A 109 -16.06 -6.98 13.59
CA PRO A 109 -15.76 -7.75 14.79
C PRO A 109 -15.87 -9.26 14.52
N GLN A 110 -14.73 -9.92 14.28
CA GLN A 110 -14.71 -11.34 13.88
C GLN A 110 -15.37 -12.30 14.89
N ALA A 111 -15.38 -11.96 16.18
CA ALA A 111 -15.92 -12.84 17.23
C ALA A 111 -17.45 -12.90 17.32
N HIS A 112 -18.17 -11.94 16.72
CA HIS A 112 -19.61 -11.75 16.95
C HIS A 112 -20.45 -11.68 15.68
N VAL A 113 -19.82 -11.77 14.51
CA VAL A 113 -20.50 -11.69 13.22
C VAL A 113 -20.87 -13.10 12.74
N SER A 114 -22.13 -13.27 12.32
CA SER A 114 -22.57 -14.57 11.78
C SER A 114 -21.80 -14.89 10.49
N PRO A 115 -21.51 -16.18 10.18
CA PRO A 115 -20.75 -16.55 8.98
C PRO A 115 -21.34 -15.96 7.69
N ALA A 116 -22.66 -16.01 7.54
CA ALA A 116 -23.36 -15.45 6.38
C ALA A 116 -23.27 -13.92 6.26
N THR A 117 -23.12 -13.22 7.39
CA THR A 117 -22.90 -11.76 7.39
C THR A 117 -21.47 -11.45 6.93
N SER A 118 -20.49 -12.20 7.43
CA SER A 118 -19.10 -12.06 6.98
C SER A 118 -18.97 -12.35 5.49
N GLU A 119 -19.61 -13.42 5.01
CA GLU A 119 -19.65 -13.79 3.59
C GLU A 119 -20.22 -12.68 2.71
N ALA A 120 -21.34 -12.07 3.08
CA ALA A 120 -21.95 -10.99 2.30
C ALA A 120 -21.08 -9.71 2.26
N VAL A 121 -20.42 -9.38 3.38
CA VAL A 121 -19.50 -8.23 3.41
C VAL A 121 -18.28 -8.50 2.53
N ASN A 122 -17.75 -9.73 2.57
CA ASN A 122 -16.64 -10.14 1.71
C ASN A 122 -17.06 -10.20 0.23
N ALA A 123 -18.28 -10.63 -0.09
CA ALA A 123 -18.81 -10.63 -1.46
C ALA A 123 -18.92 -9.21 -2.02
N ALA A 124 -19.45 -8.26 -1.24
CA ALA A 124 -19.51 -6.87 -1.62
C ALA A 124 -18.10 -6.23 -1.78
N ALA A 125 -17.13 -6.62 -0.94
CA ALA A 125 -15.75 -6.19 -1.09
C ALA A 125 -15.10 -6.77 -2.36
N ALA A 126 -15.31 -8.07 -2.62
CA ALA A 126 -14.84 -8.74 -3.82
C ALA A 126 -15.41 -8.12 -5.10
N ALA A 127 -16.67 -7.67 -5.08
CA ALA A 127 -17.26 -6.94 -6.20
C ALA A 127 -16.54 -5.61 -6.47
N ILE A 128 -16.12 -4.88 -5.42
CA ILE A 128 -15.30 -3.68 -5.55
C ILE A 128 -13.92 -4.02 -6.14
N PHE A 129 -13.23 -5.03 -5.62
CA PHE A 129 -11.91 -5.43 -6.11
C PHE A 129 -11.95 -5.88 -7.57
N GLN A 130 -12.89 -6.77 -7.91
CA GLN A 130 -13.06 -7.26 -9.28
C GLN A 130 -13.36 -6.12 -10.25
N ARG A 131 -14.26 -5.19 -9.87
CA ARG A 131 -14.59 -4.06 -10.74
C ARG A 131 -13.43 -3.07 -10.86
N ALA A 132 -12.69 -2.82 -9.77
CA ALA A 132 -11.50 -1.98 -9.78
C ALA A 132 -10.42 -2.54 -10.71
N SER A 133 -10.10 -3.83 -10.60
CA SER A 133 -9.15 -4.50 -11.50
C SER A 133 -9.59 -4.39 -12.96
N THR A 134 -10.84 -4.74 -13.25
CA THR A 134 -11.39 -4.65 -14.62
C THR A 134 -11.31 -3.22 -15.17
N TRP A 135 -11.68 -2.22 -14.36
CA TRP A 135 -11.62 -0.81 -14.78
C TRP A 135 -10.19 -0.32 -15.00
N LEU A 136 -9.25 -0.74 -14.15
CA LEU A 136 -7.82 -0.42 -14.30
C LEU A 136 -7.24 -1.03 -15.58
N ASP A 137 -7.73 -2.18 -16.04
CA ASP A 137 -7.33 -2.76 -17.32
C ASP A 137 -7.95 -2.02 -18.52
N GLU A 138 -9.15 -1.46 -18.36
CA GLU A 138 -9.89 -0.74 -19.40
C GLU A 138 -9.53 0.75 -19.52
N VAL A 139 -8.84 1.34 -18.53
CA VAL A 139 -8.53 2.77 -18.53
C VAL A 139 -7.62 3.13 -19.70
N ASP A 140 -8.03 4.16 -20.44
CA ASP A 140 -7.31 4.67 -21.61
C ASP A 140 -6.16 5.57 -21.15
N GLU A 141 -4.93 5.20 -21.50
CA GLU A 141 -3.72 5.99 -21.21
C GLU A 141 -3.70 7.39 -21.86
N VAL A 142 -4.59 7.64 -22.83
CA VAL A 142 -4.79 8.97 -23.44
C VAL A 142 -5.62 9.88 -22.53
N ASP A 143 -6.54 9.33 -21.74
CA ASP A 143 -7.42 10.09 -20.85
C ASP A 143 -6.75 10.35 -19.49
N PHE A 144 -5.93 11.39 -19.47
CA PHE A 144 -5.16 11.77 -18.29
C PHE A 144 -6.02 12.23 -17.10
N ASP A 145 -7.29 12.59 -17.32
CA ASP A 145 -8.21 12.97 -16.25
C ASP A 145 -8.53 11.78 -15.33
N GLN A 146 -8.32 10.55 -15.81
CA GLN A 146 -8.48 9.34 -15.01
C GLN A 146 -7.27 9.03 -14.12
N LEU A 147 -6.12 9.67 -14.33
CA LEU A 147 -4.89 9.28 -13.64
C LEU A 147 -5.04 9.33 -12.11
N GLN A 148 -5.69 10.36 -11.59
CA GLN A 148 -5.91 10.50 -10.14
C GLN A 148 -6.76 9.35 -9.59
N HIS A 149 -7.75 8.87 -10.34
CA HIS A 149 -8.56 7.72 -9.95
C HIS A 149 -7.74 6.41 -10.01
N VAL A 150 -6.85 6.25 -11.00
CA VAL A 150 -5.92 5.11 -11.09
C VAL A 150 -5.02 5.06 -9.86
N LEU A 151 -4.35 6.17 -9.53
CA LEU A 151 -3.45 6.24 -8.37
C LEU A 151 -4.20 6.06 -7.06
N HIS A 152 -5.41 6.62 -6.95
CA HIS A 152 -6.26 6.45 -5.78
C HIS A 152 -6.63 4.97 -5.55
N LEU A 153 -7.11 4.27 -6.58
CA LEU A 153 -7.46 2.85 -6.48
C LEU A 153 -6.23 1.99 -6.20
N ALA A 154 -5.12 2.27 -6.88
CA ALA A 154 -3.85 1.58 -6.64
C ALA A 154 -3.38 1.72 -5.18
N PHE A 155 -3.49 2.94 -4.61
CA PHE A 155 -3.10 3.21 -3.23
C PHE A 155 -3.98 2.47 -2.22
N TRP A 156 -5.30 2.48 -2.43
CA TRP A 156 -6.24 1.91 -1.45
C TRP A 156 -6.39 0.40 -1.57
N LEU A 157 -6.43 -0.12 -2.79
CA LEU A 157 -6.78 -1.52 -3.08
C LEU A 157 -5.59 -2.37 -3.48
N GLY A 158 -4.53 -1.79 -4.06
CA GLY A 158 -3.34 -2.55 -4.48
C GLY A 158 -2.54 -3.18 -3.32
N SER A 159 -2.80 -2.78 -2.08
CA SER A 159 -2.26 -3.47 -0.89
C SER A 159 -3.15 -4.58 -0.34
N GLU A 160 -4.41 -4.62 -0.75
CA GLU A 160 -5.42 -5.53 -0.21
C GLU A 160 -5.70 -6.71 -1.14
N ASP A 161 -5.54 -6.51 -2.45
CA ASP A 161 -5.85 -7.49 -3.49
C ASP A 161 -4.77 -7.53 -4.59
N GLU A 162 -4.29 -8.74 -4.91
CA GLU A 162 -3.19 -8.96 -5.86
C GLU A 162 -3.60 -8.66 -7.31
N ASP A 163 -4.82 -9.00 -7.71
CA ASP A 163 -5.32 -8.76 -9.06
C ASP A 163 -5.46 -7.26 -9.32
N VAL A 164 -5.98 -6.51 -8.33
CA VAL A 164 -6.03 -5.05 -8.40
C VAL A 164 -4.63 -4.44 -8.46
N ALA A 165 -3.67 -4.97 -7.68
CA ALA A 165 -2.29 -4.51 -7.73
C ALA A 165 -1.66 -4.72 -9.10
N LEU A 166 -1.81 -5.89 -9.72
CA LEU A 166 -1.31 -6.17 -11.07
C LEU A 166 -1.96 -5.25 -12.12
N SER A 167 -3.28 -5.09 -12.06
CA SER A 167 -4.02 -4.20 -12.97
C SER A 167 -3.57 -2.74 -12.82
N ALA A 168 -3.33 -2.30 -11.57
CA ALA A 168 -2.82 -0.97 -11.27
C ALA A 168 -1.40 -0.75 -11.81
N LEU A 169 -0.49 -1.71 -11.63
CA LEU A 169 0.86 -1.66 -12.19
C LEU A 169 0.80 -1.57 -13.72
N GLY A 170 -0.06 -2.37 -14.36
CA GLY A 170 -0.29 -2.33 -15.80
C GLY A 170 -0.83 -0.97 -16.27
N ALA A 171 -1.81 -0.40 -15.58
CA ALA A 171 -2.34 0.93 -15.89
C ALA A 171 -1.25 2.01 -15.78
N ILE A 172 -0.53 2.06 -14.67
CA ILE A 172 0.54 3.04 -14.45
C ILE A 172 1.65 2.89 -15.50
N GLU A 173 2.00 1.65 -15.87
CA GLU A 173 2.96 1.38 -16.96
C GLU A 173 2.45 1.93 -18.30
N ARG A 174 1.19 1.71 -18.68
CA ARG A 174 0.61 2.26 -19.92
C ARG A 174 0.66 3.79 -19.92
N PHE A 175 0.27 4.45 -18.82
CA PHE A 175 0.41 5.91 -18.69
C PHE A 175 1.86 6.38 -18.83
N THR A 176 2.81 5.67 -18.21
CA THR A 176 4.24 5.98 -18.26
C THR A 176 4.81 5.85 -19.68
N LEU A 177 4.38 4.83 -20.44
CA LEU A 177 4.88 4.55 -21.78
C LEU A 177 4.21 5.38 -22.88
N TYR A 178 3.01 5.91 -22.64
CA TYR A 178 2.27 6.69 -23.64
C TYR A 178 2.99 8.00 -24.02
N ARG A 179 3.44 8.77 -23.01
CA ARG A 179 4.19 10.03 -23.19
C ARG A 179 5.18 10.23 -22.06
N SER A 180 6.35 10.77 -22.38
CA SER A 180 7.40 11.08 -21.38
C SER A 180 6.93 12.05 -20.30
N GLU A 181 6.07 13.01 -20.66
CA GLU A 181 5.49 13.99 -19.75
C GLU A 181 4.63 13.33 -18.67
N ASN A 182 3.91 12.26 -19.03
CA ASN A 182 3.07 11.51 -18.09
C ASN A 182 3.92 10.89 -16.98
N GLY A 183 5.13 10.40 -17.29
CA GLY A 183 6.06 9.88 -16.29
C GLY A 183 6.47 10.94 -15.27
N ALA A 184 6.74 12.17 -15.71
CA ALA A 184 7.06 13.28 -14.82
C ALA A 184 5.86 13.68 -13.94
N THR A 185 4.65 13.71 -14.51
CA THR A 185 3.45 14.01 -13.73
C THR A 185 3.07 12.90 -12.75
N LEU A 186 3.29 11.62 -13.11
CA LEU A 186 3.16 10.48 -12.22
C LEU A 186 4.08 10.61 -11.01
N LEU A 187 5.36 10.93 -11.24
CA LEU A 187 6.34 11.19 -10.18
C LEU A 187 5.86 12.32 -9.23
N GLN A 188 5.29 13.40 -9.78
CA GLN A 188 4.73 14.50 -9.00
C GLN A 188 3.41 14.17 -8.29
N SER A 189 2.76 13.06 -8.64
CA SER A 189 1.46 12.62 -8.11
C SER A 189 1.60 11.47 -7.11
N ASP A 190 2.72 11.39 -6.39
CA ASP A 190 2.98 10.39 -5.34
C ASP A 190 2.96 8.92 -5.82
N VAL A 191 3.21 8.66 -7.12
CA VAL A 191 3.25 7.28 -7.65
C VAL A 191 4.27 6.40 -6.91
N LEU A 192 5.37 7.00 -6.42
CA LEU A 192 6.38 6.26 -5.66
C LEU A 192 5.82 5.73 -4.33
N GLN A 193 4.98 6.50 -3.65
CA GLN A 193 4.31 6.07 -2.42
C GLN A 193 3.32 4.94 -2.71
N VAL A 194 2.59 5.02 -3.83
CA VAL A 194 1.68 3.95 -4.29
C VAL A 194 2.47 2.66 -4.52
N LEU A 195 3.56 2.72 -5.28
CA LEU A 195 4.39 1.55 -5.58
C LEU A 195 5.08 1.00 -4.33
N HIS A 196 5.56 1.87 -3.43
CA HIS A 196 6.11 1.45 -2.15
C HIS A 196 5.08 0.67 -1.34
N ARG A 197 3.84 1.18 -1.25
CA ARG A 197 2.76 0.50 -0.53
C ARG A 197 2.44 -0.87 -1.14
N ILE A 198 2.33 -0.96 -2.46
CA ILE A 198 2.07 -2.23 -3.18
C ILE A 198 3.18 -3.24 -2.85
N ILE A 199 4.46 -2.85 -2.99
CA ILE A 199 5.59 -3.74 -2.73
C ILE A 199 5.68 -4.14 -1.25
N GLY A 200 5.37 -3.23 -0.33
CA GLY A 200 5.44 -3.48 1.11
C GLY A 200 4.44 -4.53 1.60
N HIS A 201 3.27 -4.62 0.95
CA HIS A 201 2.19 -5.54 1.33
C HIS A 201 2.22 -6.85 0.54
N ASN A 202 2.65 -6.82 -0.73
CA ASN A 202 2.67 -8.00 -1.59
C ASN A 202 4.02 -8.73 -1.52
N ARG A 203 3.98 -10.05 -1.33
CA ARG A 203 5.18 -10.91 -1.24
C ARG A 203 5.39 -11.78 -2.47
N ALA A 204 4.45 -11.78 -3.42
CA ALA A 204 4.54 -12.51 -4.68
C ALA A 204 5.72 -11.98 -5.50
N PRO A 205 6.79 -12.77 -5.73
CA PRO A 205 8.00 -12.30 -6.42
C PRO A 205 7.72 -11.77 -7.83
N GLU A 206 6.74 -12.33 -8.52
CA GLU A 206 6.32 -11.95 -9.87
C GLU A 206 5.82 -10.51 -9.86
N LEU A 207 4.81 -10.20 -9.03
CA LEU A 207 4.25 -8.85 -8.87
C LEU A 207 5.33 -7.86 -8.45
N VAL A 208 6.15 -8.19 -7.45
CA VAL A 208 7.21 -7.29 -6.99
C VAL A 208 8.24 -7.02 -8.10
N SER A 209 8.54 -8.01 -8.93
CA SER A 209 9.45 -7.82 -10.07
C SER A 209 8.87 -6.89 -11.15
N GLU A 210 7.56 -6.91 -11.38
CA GLU A 210 6.89 -5.94 -12.27
C GLU A 210 6.94 -4.53 -11.66
N ALA A 211 6.66 -4.40 -10.35
CA ALA A 211 6.74 -3.13 -9.65
C ALA A 211 8.16 -2.53 -9.69
N PHE A 212 9.22 -3.34 -9.53
CA PHE A 212 10.61 -2.89 -9.68
C PHE A 212 10.92 -2.43 -11.11
N THR A 213 10.38 -3.14 -12.10
CA THR A 213 10.57 -2.77 -13.51
C THR A 213 9.89 -1.44 -13.82
N LEU A 214 8.69 -1.22 -13.28
CA LEU A 214 7.98 0.05 -13.40
C LEU A 214 8.71 1.19 -12.66
N LEU A 215 9.17 0.96 -11.43
CA LEU A 215 10.01 1.91 -10.69
C LEU A 215 11.25 2.30 -11.48
N TYR A 216 11.93 1.34 -12.12
CA TYR A 216 13.09 1.61 -12.96
C TYR A 216 12.72 2.56 -14.10
N ARG A 217 11.62 2.31 -14.80
CA ARG A 217 11.18 3.17 -15.92
C ARG A 217 10.80 4.58 -15.48
N LEU A 218 10.03 4.70 -14.39
CA LEU A 218 9.65 6.00 -13.83
C LEU A 218 10.88 6.79 -13.38
N CYS A 219 11.86 6.10 -12.78
CA CYS A 219 13.09 6.72 -12.32
C CYS A 219 14.14 6.91 -13.42
N ASP A 220 13.96 6.40 -14.63
CA ASP A 220 14.88 6.61 -15.76
C ASP A 220 14.66 7.99 -16.41
N ALA A 221 14.62 9.02 -15.56
CA ALA A 221 14.43 10.42 -15.89
C ALA A 221 15.60 11.24 -15.29
N PRO A 222 15.77 12.51 -15.70
CA PRO A 222 16.86 13.34 -15.19
C PRO A 222 16.88 13.45 -13.66
N ALA A 223 18.07 13.33 -13.05
CA ALA A 223 18.25 13.31 -11.60
C ALA A 223 17.50 14.43 -10.84
N PRO A 224 17.46 15.70 -11.31
CA PRO A 224 16.74 16.77 -10.61
C PRO A 224 15.23 16.52 -10.44
N ALA A 225 14.62 15.71 -11.30
CA ALA A 225 13.19 15.37 -11.23
C ALA A 225 12.92 14.16 -10.32
N VAL A 226 13.88 13.25 -10.18
CA VAL A 226 13.68 11.94 -9.51
C VAL A 226 14.24 11.94 -8.09
N VAL A 227 15.46 12.47 -7.90
CA VAL A 227 16.20 12.31 -6.64
C VAL A 227 15.48 12.90 -5.44
N PRO A 228 14.87 14.10 -5.49
CA PRO A 228 14.13 14.64 -4.35
C PRO A 228 13.00 13.69 -3.92
N LEU A 229 12.25 13.16 -4.89
CA LEU A 229 11.08 12.31 -4.64
C LEU A 229 11.47 10.93 -4.07
N VAL A 230 12.53 10.32 -4.60
CA VAL A 230 13.03 9.04 -4.06
C VAL A 230 13.67 9.24 -2.68
N THR A 231 14.30 10.39 -2.43
CA THR A 231 14.85 10.75 -1.12
C THR A 231 13.74 10.95 -0.09
N ASP A 232 12.65 11.62 -0.47
CA ASP A 232 11.47 11.80 0.38
C ASP A 232 10.83 10.45 0.74
N GLU A 233 10.85 9.49 -0.19
CA GLU A 233 10.41 8.11 0.01
C GLU A 233 11.58 7.15 0.31
N SER A 234 12.53 7.57 1.14
CA SER A 234 13.78 6.80 1.38
C SER A 234 13.60 5.36 1.88
N ASP A 235 12.50 5.07 2.59
CA ASP A 235 12.18 3.72 3.05
C ASP A 235 11.91 2.75 1.89
N LEU A 236 11.55 3.25 0.69
CA LEU A 236 11.41 2.43 -0.51
C LEU A 236 12.72 1.70 -0.85
N VAL A 237 13.89 2.33 -0.66
CA VAL A 237 15.18 1.68 -0.89
C VAL A 237 15.35 0.45 0.01
N ARG A 238 14.95 0.58 1.28
CA ARG A 238 14.98 -0.53 2.24
C ARG A 238 14.03 -1.64 1.80
N THR A 239 12.80 -1.29 1.45
CA THR A 239 11.78 -2.23 0.97
C THR A 239 12.24 -3.00 -0.27
N VAL A 240 12.93 -2.34 -1.23
CA VAL A 240 13.51 -3.00 -2.40
C VAL A 240 14.51 -4.08 -1.99
N VAL A 241 15.44 -3.75 -1.09
CA VAL A 241 16.47 -4.70 -0.63
C VAL A 241 15.89 -5.83 0.21
N GLU A 242 14.91 -5.54 1.06
CA GLU A 242 14.19 -6.55 1.85
C GLU A 242 13.45 -7.55 0.95
N SER A 243 12.72 -7.06 -0.05
CA SER A 243 12.02 -7.92 -1.01
C SER A 243 12.98 -8.82 -1.79
N MET A 244 14.14 -8.31 -2.20
CA MET A 244 15.20 -9.15 -2.78
C MET A 244 15.68 -10.23 -1.81
N THR A 245 15.86 -9.88 -0.54
CA THR A 245 16.34 -10.82 0.48
C THR A 245 15.33 -11.93 0.78
N GLN A 246 14.04 -11.64 0.66
CA GLN A 246 12.96 -12.61 0.90
C GLN A 246 12.83 -13.68 -0.19
N ALA A 247 13.24 -13.39 -1.44
CA ALA A 247 13.20 -14.35 -2.54
C ALA A 247 14.56 -14.47 -3.26
N PRO A 248 15.61 -14.97 -2.57
CA PRO A 248 17.01 -14.95 -3.05
C PRO A 248 17.26 -15.83 -4.28
N LEU A 249 16.34 -16.74 -4.60
CA LEU A 249 16.42 -17.63 -5.76
C LEU A 249 15.60 -17.13 -6.96
N ASN A 250 14.74 -16.11 -6.78
CA ASN A 250 13.96 -15.56 -7.89
C ASN A 250 14.83 -14.61 -8.72
N MET A 251 15.44 -15.13 -9.79
CA MET A 251 16.41 -14.38 -10.58
C MET A 251 15.84 -13.14 -11.28
N ARG A 252 14.55 -13.16 -11.63
CA ARG A 252 13.87 -12.02 -12.26
C ARG A 252 13.78 -10.85 -11.28
N LEU A 253 13.33 -11.13 -10.05
CA LEU A 253 13.27 -10.16 -8.97
C LEU A 253 14.67 -9.62 -8.63
N GLN A 254 15.65 -10.51 -8.43
CA GLN A 254 17.03 -10.10 -8.11
C GLN A 254 17.59 -9.16 -9.18
N LEU A 255 17.35 -9.45 -10.45
CA LEU A 255 17.81 -8.62 -11.54
C LEU A 255 17.15 -7.24 -11.52
N ALA A 256 15.82 -7.21 -11.43
CA ALA A 256 15.07 -5.97 -11.43
C ALA A 256 15.51 -5.06 -10.28
N GLY A 257 15.68 -5.64 -9.07
CA GLY A 257 16.15 -4.92 -7.90
C GLY A 257 17.58 -4.40 -8.04
N ILE A 258 18.54 -5.22 -8.50
CA ILE A 258 19.92 -4.77 -8.71
C ILE A 258 20.00 -3.66 -9.76
N ARG A 259 19.22 -3.75 -10.85
CA ARG A 259 19.17 -2.69 -11.87
C ARG A 259 18.61 -1.39 -11.33
N LEU A 260 17.54 -1.46 -10.53
CA LEU A 260 16.94 -0.30 -9.89
C LEU A 260 17.91 0.39 -8.92
N LEU A 261 18.54 -0.37 -8.02
CA LEU A 261 19.53 0.17 -7.10
C LEU A 261 20.75 0.77 -7.85
N ALA A 262 21.17 0.13 -8.94
CA ALA A 262 22.27 0.63 -9.76
C ALA A 262 21.90 1.88 -10.57
N LEU A 263 20.63 2.06 -10.93
CA LEU A 263 20.13 3.30 -11.53
C LEU A 263 20.21 4.43 -10.50
N TRP A 264 19.64 4.23 -9.32
CA TRP A 264 19.65 5.23 -8.25
C TRP A 264 21.06 5.60 -7.79
N SER A 265 22.00 4.66 -7.79
CA SER A 265 23.39 4.95 -7.42
C SER A 265 24.16 5.79 -8.44
N GLN A 266 23.65 5.94 -9.67
CA GLN A 266 24.25 6.78 -10.71
C GLN A 266 23.86 8.25 -10.58
N PHE A 267 22.83 8.57 -9.80
CA PHE A 267 22.48 9.96 -9.57
C PHE A 267 23.59 10.64 -8.78
N ASP A 268 24.24 11.58 -9.45
CA ASP A 268 25.13 12.52 -8.81
C ASP A 268 24.35 13.81 -8.62
N LEU A 269 23.95 14.05 -7.37
CA LEU A 269 23.62 15.41 -6.95
C LEU A 269 24.95 16.14 -7.03
N GLY A 270 25.16 16.91 -8.10
CA GLY A 270 26.39 17.70 -8.27
C GLY A 270 26.69 18.56 -7.03
N GLU A 271 27.83 19.23 -7.02
CA GLU A 271 28.26 20.14 -5.96
C GLU A 271 27.37 21.41 -5.86
N ASP A 272 26.04 21.28 -5.87
CA ASP A 272 25.13 22.36 -5.56
C ASP A 272 25.08 22.50 -4.03
N PRO A 273 25.71 23.54 -3.46
CA PRO A 273 25.81 23.72 -2.01
C PRO A 273 24.45 23.91 -1.33
N ALA A 274 23.37 24.15 -2.08
CA ALA A 274 22.01 24.22 -1.54
C ALA A 274 21.43 22.84 -1.18
N ILE A 275 22.02 21.74 -1.65
CA ILE A 275 21.52 20.35 -1.46
C ILE A 275 22.40 19.56 -0.47
N SER A 276 23.43 20.17 0.15
CA SER A 276 24.43 19.44 0.96
C SER A 276 23.88 18.73 2.20
N ASP A 277 22.68 19.11 2.66
CA ASP A 277 22.06 18.54 3.87
C ASP A 277 21.11 17.37 3.58
N GLN A 278 20.77 17.11 2.30
CA GLN A 278 19.98 15.92 1.96
C GLN A 278 20.86 14.67 1.97
N LYS A 279 20.42 13.63 2.67
CA LYS A 279 21.02 12.31 2.58
C LYS A 279 21.01 11.87 1.12
N ASP A 280 22.20 11.64 0.56
CA ASP A 280 22.39 11.10 -0.78
C ASP A 280 21.72 9.71 -0.89
N LEU A 281 21.05 9.42 -2.01
CA LEU A 281 20.52 8.08 -2.32
C LEU A 281 21.57 6.98 -2.17
N LYS A 282 22.84 7.27 -2.46
CA LYS A 282 23.93 6.31 -2.23
C LYS A 282 24.05 5.93 -0.75
N GLN A 283 23.77 6.86 0.18
CA GLN A 283 23.78 6.59 1.61
C GLN A 283 22.63 5.67 2.02
N PHE A 284 21.41 5.89 1.51
CA PHE A 284 20.28 4.99 1.78
C PHE A 284 20.53 3.57 1.25
N ILE A 285 21.14 3.44 0.07
CA ILE A 285 21.50 2.13 -0.51
C ILE A 285 22.54 1.41 0.36
N ARG A 286 23.52 2.12 0.93
CA ARG A 286 24.49 1.56 1.89
C ARG A 286 23.80 1.11 3.18
N GLU A 287 22.98 1.98 3.76
CA GLU A 287 22.23 1.69 5.00
C GLU A 287 21.32 0.48 4.85
N ALA A 288 20.73 0.28 3.66
CA ALA A 288 19.91 -0.89 3.34
C ALA A 288 20.73 -2.17 3.02
N ASN A 289 22.06 -2.12 2.97
CA ASN A 289 22.96 -3.22 2.58
C ASN A 289 22.75 -3.73 1.14
N GLY A 290 22.39 -2.84 0.20
CA GLY A 290 22.12 -3.22 -1.19
C GLY A 290 23.33 -3.89 -1.88
N TYR A 291 24.55 -3.45 -1.57
CA TYR A 291 25.77 -4.04 -2.13
C TYR A 291 26.00 -5.48 -1.65
N GLU A 292 25.84 -5.75 -0.35
CA GLU A 292 26.02 -7.07 0.25
C GLU A 292 25.01 -8.08 -0.30
N VAL A 293 23.73 -7.68 -0.40
CA VAL A 293 22.70 -8.53 -1.01
C VAL A 293 23.05 -8.86 -2.46
N SER A 294 23.50 -7.88 -3.26
CA SER A 294 23.93 -8.13 -4.64
C SER A 294 25.10 -9.13 -4.73
N ARG A 295 26.06 -9.04 -3.79
CA ARG A 295 27.20 -9.97 -3.73
C ARG A 295 26.76 -11.38 -3.40
N GLU A 296 25.80 -11.54 -2.50
CA GLU A 296 25.24 -12.85 -2.16
C GLU A 296 24.54 -13.47 -3.36
N VAL A 297 23.70 -12.72 -4.08
CA VAL A 297 23.06 -13.17 -5.32
C VAL A 297 24.09 -13.66 -6.35
N ILE A 298 25.15 -12.88 -6.57
CA ILE A 298 26.25 -13.26 -7.49
C ILE A 298 26.94 -14.55 -7.03
N ALA A 299 27.17 -14.70 -5.72
CA ALA A 299 27.76 -15.91 -5.17
C ALA A 299 26.83 -17.12 -5.35
N ASN A 300 25.52 -16.95 -5.17
CA ASN A 300 24.50 -17.99 -5.35
C ASN A 300 24.47 -18.46 -6.81
N LEU A 301 24.48 -17.53 -7.77
CA LEU A 301 24.57 -17.84 -9.19
C LEU A 301 25.83 -18.63 -9.55
N LYS A 302 27.00 -18.23 -9.02
CA LYS A 302 28.25 -18.97 -9.24
C LYS A 302 28.18 -20.38 -8.67
N ARG A 303 27.64 -20.54 -7.46
CA ARG A 303 27.44 -21.86 -6.83
C ARG A 303 26.48 -22.75 -7.62
N ALA A 304 25.47 -22.15 -8.25
CA ALA A 304 24.53 -22.84 -9.13
C ALA A 304 25.08 -23.15 -10.54
N GLY A 305 26.35 -22.82 -10.83
CA GLY A 305 26.97 -23.04 -12.14
C GLY A 305 26.56 -22.01 -13.21
N LEU A 306 25.84 -20.95 -12.84
CA LEU A 306 25.36 -19.90 -13.74
C LEU A 306 26.38 -18.75 -13.87
N SER A 307 27.61 -19.08 -14.25
CA SER A 307 28.74 -18.14 -14.27
C SER A 307 28.52 -16.92 -15.17
N HIS A 308 27.85 -17.09 -16.32
CA HIS A 308 27.56 -15.98 -17.24
C HIS A 308 26.58 -14.97 -16.63
N ALA A 309 25.48 -15.46 -16.03
CA ALA A 309 24.52 -14.60 -15.32
C ALA A 309 25.19 -13.88 -14.13
N ALA A 310 26.06 -14.58 -13.39
CA ALA A 310 26.81 -13.99 -12.29
C ALA A 310 27.75 -12.86 -12.75
N ALA A 311 28.42 -13.03 -13.90
CA ALA A 311 29.30 -12.00 -14.47
C ALA A 311 28.50 -10.76 -14.89
N TRP A 312 27.34 -10.94 -15.50
CA TRP A 312 26.48 -9.83 -15.89
C TRP A 312 25.93 -9.07 -14.67
N MET A 313 25.43 -9.79 -13.67
CA MET A 313 25.02 -9.20 -12.38
C MET A 313 26.15 -8.43 -11.71
N SER A 314 27.37 -8.99 -11.70
CA SER A 314 28.55 -8.33 -11.16
C SER A 314 28.91 -7.04 -11.90
N THR A 315 28.60 -6.95 -13.19
CA THR A 315 28.83 -5.74 -13.98
C THR A 315 27.86 -4.65 -13.57
N ILE A 316 26.57 -4.98 -13.41
CA ILE A 316 25.55 -4.04 -12.96
C ILE A 316 25.83 -3.58 -11.52
N SER A 317 26.09 -4.54 -10.62
CA SER A 317 26.31 -4.27 -9.19
C SER A 317 27.61 -3.51 -8.90
N SER A 318 28.53 -3.43 -9.86
CA SER A 318 29.78 -2.65 -9.70
C SER A 318 29.54 -1.16 -9.47
N ARG A 319 28.34 -0.66 -9.84
CA ARG A 319 27.90 0.73 -9.64
C ARG A 319 27.32 0.98 -8.26
N LEU A 320 27.06 -0.07 -7.48
CA LEU A 320 26.47 0.07 -6.15
C LEU A 320 27.51 0.60 -5.16
N PRO A 321 27.11 1.52 -4.25
CA PRO A 321 28.01 2.06 -3.26
C PRO A 321 28.38 0.97 -2.25
N GLN A 322 29.68 0.75 -2.08
CA GLN A 322 30.17 -0.20 -1.08
C GLN A 322 30.03 0.40 0.31
N ASN A 323 29.72 -0.46 1.29
CA ASN A 323 29.91 -0.10 2.68
C ASN A 323 31.39 0.19 2.91
N VAL A 324 31.70 1.43 3.29
CA VAL A 324 33.01 1.78 3.81
C VAL A 324 33.09 1.11 5.18
N ARG A 325 33.39 -0.19 5.21
CA ARG A 325 33.93 -0.79 6.42
C ARG A 325 35.12 0.08 6.76
N GLY A 326 35.02 0.81 7.87
CA GLY A 326 36.16 1.50 8.44
C GLY A 326 37.31 0.52 8.36
N LYS A 327 38.38 0.89 7.66
CA LYS A 327 39.63 0.18 7.80
C LYS A 327 39.89 0.20 9.30
N GLU A 328 39.58 -0.90 9.99
CA GLU A 328 40.31 -1.23 11.21
C GLU A 328 41.75 -1.14 10.76
N SER A 329 42.39 -0.05 11.19
CA SER A 329 43.80 0.14 11.06
C SER A 329 44.42 -1.11 11.65
N LYS A 330 44.82 -2.04 10.77
CA LYS A 330 45.80 -3.06 11.09
C LYS A 330 47.03 -2.27 11.50
N GLU A 331 47.11 -1.99 12.78
CA GLU A 331 48.32 -1.55 13.46
C GLU A 331 49.34 -2.65 13.16
N TYR A 332 50.16 -2.41 12.15
CA TYR A 332 51.32 -3.25 11.91
C TYR A 332 52.16 -3.17 13.18
N PRO A 333 52.47 -4.30 13.85
CA PRO A 333 53.40 -4.25 14.96
C PRO A 333 54.73 -3.77 14.38
N ARG A 334 55.16 -2.57 14.80
CA ARG A 334 56.50 -2.05 14.49
C ARG A 334 57.51 -3.09 15.00
N SER A 335 58.08 -3.83 14.06
CA SER A 335 59.24 -4.68 14.31
C SER A 335 60.36 -3.81 14.89
N ALA A 336 60.74 -4.08 16.14
CA ALA A 336 61.87 -3.45 16.79
C ALA A 336 63.14 -3.68 15.94
N SER A 337 63.67 -2.60 15.37
CA SER A 337 64.94 -2.64 14.65
C SER A 337 66.07 -2.90 15.65
N LYS A 338 66.69 -4.08 15.54
CA LYS A 338 68.02 -4.35 16.10
C LYS A 338 69.02 -3.37 15.48
N ALA A 339 69.52 -2.43 16.28
CA ALA A 339 70.71 -1.66 15.96
C ALA A 339 71.92 -2.36 16.60
N SER A 340 72.71 -3.01 15.75
CA SER A 340 74.05 -3.52 16.08
C SER A 340 75.11 -2.72 15.33
N GLY A 341 76.17 -2.33 16.04
CA GLY A 341 77.43 -1.80 15.50
C GLY A 341 77.50 -0.28 15.50
N GLY A 342 78.53 0.38 16.02
CA GLY A 342 79.82 -0.07 16.53
C GLY A 342 80.84 1.05 16.31
N SER A 343 81.76 1.19 17.27
CA SER A 343 83.06 1.85 17.15
C SER A 343 83.10 3.37 16.90
N SER A 344 83.61 4.12 17.90
CA SER A 344 84.61 5.16 17.68
C SER A 344 85.41 5.44 18.96
N ARG A 345 86.69 5.66 18.75
CA ARG A 345 87.84 5.59 19.64
C ARG A 345 88.27 7.01 20.06
N ALA A 346 88.93 7.09 21.22
CA ALA A 346 90.01 8.04 21.59
C ALA A 346 89.70 9.30 22.45
N LYS A 347 90.31 9.25 23.65
CA LYS A 347 91.29 10.19 24.26
C LYS A 347 90.85 11.25 25.30
N SER A 348 91.75 11.35 26.30
CA SER A 348 92.01 12.45 27.25
C SER A 348 91.10 12.47 28.48
N LYS A 349 91.56 12.32 29.73
CA LYS A 349 92.85 12.67 30.37
C LYS A 349 93.24 11.63 31.42
#